data_AF-A0A937QCW6-F1
#
_entry.id   AF-A0A937QCW6-F1
#
_cell.length_a   1.000
_cell.length_b   1.000
_cell.length_c   1.000
_cell.angle_alpha   90.00
_cell.angle_beta   90.00
_cell.angle_gamma   90.00
#
_symmetry.space_group_name_H-M   'P 1'
#
loop_
_entity.id
_entity.type
_entity.pdbx_description
1 polymer ?
#
loop_
_entity_poly.entity_id
_entity_poly.type
_entity_poly.pdbx_seq_one_letter_code
_entity_poly.pdbx_strand_id
1 'polypeptide(L)'
;MADNDLKMLVQSIEDYAKWVKSMEEHGRSPHTIRYTQILMNFVVFAINNNIAWKDMFTVDTLEGFRKYSDFKKAPRALVALSGYLFSHGRIDQPLEIPRPQIQIRPLIQLPELYEQYLSFQKQSCQVSHGYLMEIRRILVRFNAYLQNHQIEITALKIEHLDAFMAEFKVAKTTRSLYRCQLRGFLRYLYREKALKRDLAGLLVGPPVYAQSKPPIVRRK
;
A
#
# COMPACT_ATOMS: atom_id res chain seq x y z
N MET A 1 2.98 -4.91 -40.84
CA MET A 1 3.70 -4.17 -39.79
C MET A 1 3.59 -4.83 -38.41
N ALA A 2 2.49 -5.52 -38.08
CA ALA A 2 2.27 -6.14 -36.76
C ALA A 2 3.23 -7.30 -36.36
N ASP A 3 3.80 -8.05 -37.32
CA ASP A 3 4.57 -9.28 -37.00
C ASP A 3 5.94 -8.99 -36.33
N ASN A 4 6.63 -7.92 -36.74
CA ASN A 4 7.92 -7.56 -36.15
C ASN A 4 7.75 -6.99 -34.73
N ASP A 5 6.74 -6.14 -34.53
CA ASP A 5 6.41 -5.57 -33.23
C ASP A 5 5.98 -6.65 -32.22
N LEU A 6 5.25 -7.66 -32.68
CA LEU A 6 4.89 -8.82 -31.87
C LEU A 6 6.12 -9.64 -31.46
N LYS A 7 7.03 -9.91 -32.39
CA LYS A 7 8.27 -10.62 -32.12
C LYS A 7 9.12 -9.87 -31.09
N MET A 8 9.21 -8.54 -31.21
CA MET A 8 9.89 -7.70 -30.22
C MET A 8 9.25 -7.80 -28.83
N LEU A 9 7.91 -7.84 -28.74
CA LEU A 9 7.19 -7.97 -27.47
C LEU A 9 7.38 -9.34 -26.83
N VAL A 10 7.23 -10.43 -27.59
CA VAL A 10 7.42 -11.79 -27.07
C VAL A 10 8.86 -11.99 -26.58
N GLN A 11 9.85 -11.59 -27.39
CA GLN A 11 11.26 -11.67 -27.01
C GLN A 11 11.55 -10.86 -25.74
N SER A 12 10.97 -9.67 -25.64
CA SER A 12 11.10 -8.81 -24.45
C SER A 12 10.51 -9.44 -23.18
N ILE A 13 9.39 -10.16 -23.30
CA ILE A 13 8.78 -10.86 -22.16
C ILE A 13 9.63 -12.07 -21.76
N GLU A 14 10.19 -12.80 -22.72
CA GLU A 14 11.11 -13.92 -22.45
C GLU A 14 12.41 -13.45 -21.78
N ASP A 15 13.02 -12.38 -22.27
CA ASP A 15 14.23 -11.79 -21.70
C ASP A 15 13.98 -11.29 -20.28
N TYR A 16 12.83 -10.63 -20.06
CA TYR A 16 12.39 -10.23 -18.73
C TYR A 16 12.19 -11.43 -17.80
N ALA A 17 11.55 -12.51 -18.26
CA ALA A 17 11.35 -13.71 -17.45
C ALA A 17 12.68 -14.37 -17.04
N LYS A 18 13.66 -14.43 -17.96
CA LYS A 18 15.03 -14.91 -17.67
C LYS A 18 15.74 -14.00 -16.66
N TRP A 19 15.65 -12.69 -16.84
CA TRP A 19 16.22 -11.71 -15.92
C TRP A 19 15.64 -11.83 -14.51
N VAL A 20 14.31 -11.92 -14.37
CA VAL A 20 13.67 -12.11 -13.05
C VAL A 20 14.09 -13.45 -12.44
N LYS A 21 14.14 -14.54 -13.21
CA LYS A 21 14.59 -15.85 -12.71
C LYS A 21 16.04 -15.81 -12.20
N SER A 22 16.93 -15.07 -12.88
CA SER A 22 18.31 -14.86 -12.41
C SER A 22 18.39 -14.07 -11.08
N MET A 23 17.40 -13.19 -10.80
CA MET A 23 17.27 -12.52 -9.50
C MET A 23 16.66 -13.42 -8.41
N GLU A 24 15.87 -14.43 -8.79
CA GLU A 24 15.23 -15.37 -7.85
C GLU A 24 16.23 -16.35 -7.23
N GLU A 25 17.32 -16.67 -7.92
CA GLU A 25 18.44 -17.49 -7.40
C GLU A 25 19.11 -16.85 -6.16
N HIS A 26 18.77 -15.60 -5.83
CA HIS A 26 19.19 -14.88 -4.62
C HIS A 26 18.06 -14.70 -3.57
N GLY A 27 16.95 -15.45 -3.69
CA GLY A 27 15.96 -15.64 -2.62
C GLY A 27 14.70 -14.77 -2.64
N ARG A 28 14.16 -14.35 -3.80
CA ARG A 28 12.93 -13.53 -3.88
C ARG A 28 11.76 -14.13 -4.69
N SER A 29 10.83 -14.74 -3.96
CA SER A 29 9.35 -14.76 -4.09
C SER A 29 8.62 -15.21 -5.40
N PRO A 30 7.54 -16.04 -5.30
CA PRO A 30 6.73 -16.62 -6.40
C PRO A 30 5.81 -15.64 -7.18
N HIS A 31 6.17 -14.37 -7.34
CA HIS A 31 5.37 -13.38 -8.09
C HIS A 31 5.52 -13.48 -9.61
N THR A 32 6.53 -14.20 -10.09
CA THR A 32 7.01 -14.21 -11.48
C THR A 32 6.08 -14.99 -12.41
N ILE A 33 5.54 -16.13 -11.95
CA ILE A 33 4.61 -16.97 -12.73
C ILE A 33 3.31 -16.21 -13.05
N ARG A 34 2.81 -15.40 -12.11
CA ARG A 34 1.60 -14.60 -12.35
C ARG A 34 1.88 -13.42 -13.27
N TYR A 35 3.10 -12.87 -13.25
CA TYR A 35 3.45 -11.74 -14.12
C TYR A 35 3.61 -12.20 -15.57
N THR A 36 4.27 -13.33 -15.81
CA THR A 36 4.38 -13.90 -17.16
C THR A 36 3.02 -14.24 -17.76
N GLN A 37 2.10 -14.81 -17.00
CA GLN A 37 0.72 -15.05 -17.46
C GLN A 37 -0.01 -13.76 -17.85
N ILE A 38 0.13 -12.69 -17.07
CA ILE A 38 -0.50 -11.40 -17.39
C ILE A 38 0.15 -10.79 -18.63
N LEU A 39 1.47 -10.87 -18.78
CA LEU A 39 2.18 -10.36 -19.95
C LEU A 39 1.82 -11.14 -21.22
N MET A 40 1.60 -12.45 -21.14
CA MET A 40 1.09 -13.24 -22.27
C MET A 40 -0.34 -12.83 -22.67
N ASN A 41 -1.21 -12.53 -21.69
CA ASN A 41 -2.54 -11.98 -22.00
C ASN A 41 -2.45 -10.59 -22.65
N PHE A 42 -1.43 -9.80 -22.31
CA PHE A 42 -1.17 -8.52 -22.96
C PHE A 42 -0.75 -8.69 -24.42
N VAL A 43 0.03 -9.72 -24.77
CA VAL A 43 0.34 -10.06 -26.17
C VAL A 43 -0.94 -10.32 -26.95
N VAL A 44 -1.86 -11.14 -26.42
CA VAL A 44 -3.15 -11.44 -27.05
C VAL A 44 -3.98 -10.16 -27.23
N PHE A 45 -4.01 -9.29 -26.22
CA PHE A 45 -4.69 -8.00 -26.30
C PHE A 45 -4.11 -7.10 -27.40
N ALA A 46 -2.78 -6.99 -27.48
CA ALA A 46 -2.11 -6.18 -28.49
C ALA A 46 -2.35 -6.69 -29.91
N ILE A 47 -2.41 -8.02 -30.10
CA ILE A 47 -2.82 -8.65 -31.37
C ILE A 47 -4.24 -8.25 -31.74
N ASN A 48 -5.20 -8.47 -30.82
CA ASN A 48 -6.62 -8.26 -31.08
C ASN A 48 -6.96 -6.79 -31.39
N ASN A 49 -6.16 -5.85 -30.88
CA ASN A 49 -6.34 -4.42 -31.09
C ASN A 49 -5.34 -3.81 -32.10
N ASN A 50 -4.51 -4.65 -32.74
CA ASN A 50 -3.49 -4.25 -33.72
C ASN A 50 -2.61 -3.07 -33.24
N ILE A 51 -2.11 -3.16 -32.01
CA ILE A 51 -1.36 -2.09 -31.34
C ILE A 51 0.11 -2.14 -31.80
N ALA A 52 0.64 -1.01 -32.28
CA ALA A 52 2.04 -0.89 -32.68
C ALA A 52 2.98 -0.75 -31.47
N TRP A 53 4.23 -1.19 -31.59
CA TRP A 53 5.23 -1.21 -30.50
C TRP A 53 5.32 0.12 -29.73
N LYS A 54 5.38 1.24 -30.47
CA LYS A 54 5.46 2.60 -29.93
C LYS A 54 4.25 2.99 -29.05
N ASP A 55 3.10 2.36 -29.29
CA ASP A 55 1.83 2.66 -28.62
C ASP A 55 1.52 1.65 -27.50
N MET A 56 2.30 0.56 -27.39
CA MET A 56 2.06 -0.51 -26.41
C MET A 56 2.25 -0.06 -24.96
N PHE A 57 3.22 0.83 -24.72
CA PHE A 57 3.56 1.33 -23.38
C PHE A 57 3.02 2.74 -23.14
N THR A 58 1.75 2.96 -23.51
CA THR A 58 1.01 4.20 -23.28
C THR A 58 -0.09 4.01 -22.23
N VAL A 59 -0.55 5.13 -21.64
CA VAL A 59 -1.64 5.13 -20.65
C VAL A 59 -2.95 4.62 -21.27
N ASP A 60 -3.23 4.98 -22.52
CA ASP A 60 -4.45 4.59 -23.23
C ASP A 60 -4.52 3.08 -23.46
N THR A 61 -3.42 2.50 -23.95
CA THR A 61 -3.28 1.04 -24.13
C THR A 61 -3.42 0.29 -22.82
N LEU A 62 -2.85 0.83 -21.73
CA LEU A 62 -3.00 0.26 -20.39
C LEU A 62 -4.45 0.29 -19.90
N GLU A 63 -5.17 1.39 -20.11
CA GLU A 63 -6.57 1.49 -19.71
C GLU A 63 -7.45 0.54 -20.53
N GLY A 64 -7.20 0.42 -21.83
CA GLY A 64 -7.81 -0.59 -22.70
C GLY A 64 -7.55 -2.01 -22.19
N PHE A 65 -6.31 -2.34 -21.85
CA PHE A 65 -5.96 -3.65 -21.32
C PHE A 65 -6.59 -3.92 -19.94
N ARG A 66 -6.74 -2.89 -19.11
CA ARG A 66 -7.42 -3.01 -17.81
C ARG A 66 -8.92 -3.31 -17.96
N LYS A 67 -9.56 -2.79 -19.02
CA LYS A 67 -10.96 -3.12 -19.35
C LYS A 67 -11.08 -4.51 -19.97
N TYR A 68 -10.07 -4.93 -20.75
CA TYR A 68 -10.02 -6.24 -21.38
C TYR A 68 -9.70 -7.39 -20.41
N SER A 69 -8.87 -7.14 -19.39
CA SER A 69 -8.39 -8.17 -18.47
C SER A 69 -9.03 -8.09 -17.08
N ASP A 70 -9.50 -9.24 -16.58
CA ASP A 70 -9.99 -9.36 -15.18
C ASP A 70 -8.85 -9.30 -14.14
N PHE A 71 -7.60 -9.16 -14.58
CA PHE A 71 -6.43 -9.18 -13.71
C PHE A 71 -6.24 -7.84 -12.98
N LYS A 72 -6.65 -7.78 -11.70
CA LYS A 72 -6.40 -6.62 -10.80
C LYS A 72 -4.93 -6.17 -10.71
N LYS A 73 -3.97 -7.03 -11.06
CA LYS A 73 -2.52 -6.76 -11.03
C LYS A 73 -1.91 -6.48 -12.41
N ALA A 74 -2.69 -6.49 -13.48
CA ALA A 74 -2.21 -6.23 -14.84
C ALA A 74 -1.35 -4.96 -14.98
N PRO A 75 -1.74 -3.82 -14.37
CA PRO A 75 -0.92 -2.62 -14.48
C PRO A 75 0.47 -2.76 -13.86
N ARG A 76 0.61 -3.51 -12.75
CA ARG A 76 1.91 -3.68 -12.09
C ARG A 76 2.88 -4.53 -12.91
N ALA A 77 2.38 -5.52 -13.65
CA ALA A 77 3.21 -6.35 -14.51
C ALA A 77 3.75 -5.54 -15.70
N LEU A 78 2.92 -4.68 -16.31
CA LEU A 78 3.32 -3.84 -17.43
C LEU A 78 4.33 -2.76 -17.02
N VAL A 79 4.19 -2.14 -15.84
CA VAL A 79 5.19 -1.19 -15.33
C VAL A 79 6.53 -1.86 -15.04
N ALA A 80 6.50 -3.09 -14.53
CA ALA A 80 7.73 -3.82 -14.26
C ALA A 80 8.46 -4.17 -15.56
N LEU A 81 7.72 -4.61 -16.60
CA LEU A 81 8.27 -4.87 -17.91
C LEU A 81 8.79 -3.59 -18.58
N SER A 82 8.05 -2.48 -18.54
CA SER A 82 8.51 -1.22 -19.13
C SER A 82 9.75 -0.69 -18.43
N GLY A 83 9.83 -0.81 -17.10
CA GLY A 83 11.02 -0.43 -16.34
C GLY A 83 12.26 -1.24 -16.75
N TYR A 84 12.08 -2.55 -16.99
CA TYR A 84 13.13 -3.41 -17.54
C TYR A 84 13.53 -2.98 -18.96
N LEU A 85 12.57 -2.71 -19.85
CA LEU A 85 12.87 -2.29 -21.22
C LEU A 85 13.58 -0.95 -21.28
N PHE A 86 13.21 -0.02 -20.41
CA PHE A 86 13.88 1.28 -20.28
C PHE A 86 15.33 1.10 -19.79
N SER A 87 15.57 0.28 -18.76
CA SER A 87 16.93 0.05 -18.26
C SER A 87 17.86 -0.65 -19.27
N HIS A 88 17.29 -1.32 -20.28
CA HIS A 88 18.00 -1.97 -21.38
C HIS A 88 17.95 -1.15 -22.68
N GLY A 89 17.49 0.11 -22.64
CA GLY A 89 17.48 1.02 -23.79
C GLY A 89 16.56 0.61 -24.95
N ARG A 90 15.55 -0.24 -24.70
CA ARG A 90 14.60 -0.72 -25.73
C ARG A 90 13.39 0.19 -25.93
N ILE A 91 13.14 1.09 -24.98
CA ILE A 91 12.11 2.13 -25.05
C ILE A 91 12.69 3.44 -24.50
N ASP A 92 12.23 4.57 -25.04
CA ASP A 92 12.74 5.89 -24.67
C ASP A 92 12.27 6.35 -23.29
N GLN A 93 11.11 5.87 -22.84
CA GLN A 93 10.50 6.24 -21.56
C GLN A 93 9.83 5.02 -20.90
N PRO A 94 9.98 4.83 -19.58
CA PRO A 94 9.24 3.79 -18.89
C PRO A 94 7.74 4.13 -18.85
N LEU A 95 6.88 3.11 -18.84
CA LEU A 95 5.45 3.31 -18.63
C LEU A 95 5.23 3.89 -17.24
N GLU A 96 4.94 5.18 -17.20
CA GLU A 96 4.38 5.80 -16.02
C GLU A 96 2.90 5.44 -16.01
N ILE A 97 2.54 4.44 -15.20
CA ILE A 97 1.18 4.45 -14.68
C ILE A 97 1.05 5.82 -14.00
N PRO A 98 0.09 6.67 -14.42
CA PRO A 98 -0.39 7.67 -13.50
C PRO A 98 -0.81 6.79 -12.35
N ARG A 99 -0.01 6.80 -11.27
CA ARG A 99 -0.43 6.18 -10.03
C ARG A 99 -1.90 6.61 -9.97
N PRO A 100 -2.83 5.79 -9.47
CA PRO A 100 -3.73 6.49 -8.61
C PRO A 100 -2.77 7.25 -7.66
N GLN A 101 -2.46 8.54 -7.93
CA GLN A 101 -3.07 9.63 -7.21
C GLN A 101 -4.28 8.97 -6.63
N ILE A 102 -4.04 8.30 -5.49
CA ILE A 102 -5.06 7.84 -4.58
C ILE A 102 -5.83 9.11 -4.52
N GLN A 103 -6.90 9.22 -5.34
CA GLN A 103 -7.46 10.52 -5.75
C GLN A 103 -7.40 11.30 -4.50
N ILE A 104 -6.54 12.34 -4.45
CA ILE A 104 -6.17 13.00 -3.20
C ILE A 104 -7.51 13.44 -2.69
N ARG A 105 -8.08 12.61 -1.82
CA ARG A 105 -9.52 12.57 -1.58
C ARG A 105 -9.69 13.86 -0.84
N PRO A 106 -10.30 14.87 -1.49
CA PRO A 106 -9.95 16.28 -1.39
C PRO A 106 -9.45 16.52 0.01
N LEU A 107 -8.11 16.61 0.14
CA LEU A 107 -7.32 16.32 1.33
C LEU A 107 -8.17 16.70 2.55
N ILE A 108 -8.93 15.74 3.12
CA ILE A 108 -9.99 16.10 4.07
C ILE A 108 -9.29 16.95 5.10
N GLN A 109 -9.67 18.24 5.17
CA GLN A 109 -8.93 19.20 5.95
C GLN A 109 -9.05 18.74 7.38
N LEU A 110 -7.99 18.09 7.84
CA LEU A 110 -7.91 17.61 9.19
C LEU A 110 -7.75 18.87 10.06
N PRO A 111 -8.39 18.91 11.23
CA PRO A 111 -8.16 20.01 12.16
C PRO A 111 -6.66 20.19 12.41
N GLU A 112 -6.24 21.43 12.64
CA GLU A 112 -4.83 21.82 12.69
C GLU A 112 -3.97 20.92 13.60
N LEU A 113 -4.52 20.51 14.75
CA LEU A 113 -3.90 19.59 15.71
C LEU A 113 -3.45 18.24 15.09
N TYR A 114 -4.19 17.72 14.12
CA TYR A 114 -3.85 16.47 13.43
C TYR A 114 -2.73 16.67 12.41
N GLU A 115 -2.72 17.81 11.69
CA GLU A 115 -1.66 18.14 10.73
C GLU A 115 -0.34 18.46 11.45
N GLN A 116 -0.41 19.10 12.63
CA GLN A 116 0.73 19.32 13.51
C GLN A 116 1.36 17.99 13.95
N TYR A 117 0.55 17.00 14.33
CA TYR A 117 1.05 15.66 14.65
C TYR A 117 1.75 14.98 13.47
N LEU A 118 1.17 15.03 12.27
CA LEU A 118 1.77 14.43 11.07
C LEU A 118 3.10 15.10 10.72
N SER A 119 3.18 16.42 10.90
CA SER A 119 4.41 17.20 10.70
C SER A 119 5.48 16.85 11.73
N PHE A 120 5.10 16.74 13.00
CA PHE A 120 5.99 16.27 14.08
C PHE A 120 6.54 14.87 13.77
N GLN A 121 5.70 13.93 13.35
CA GLN A 121 6.13 12.58 13.04
C GLN A 121 7.06 12.49 11.83
N LYS A 122 6.83 13.34 10.82
CA LYS A 122 7.72 13.47 9.66
C LYS A 122 9.11 13.98 10.07
N GLN A 123 9.16 14.97 10.97
CA GLN A 123 10.41 15.58 11.42
C GLN A 123 11.17 14.71 12.43
N SER A 124 10.49 14.13 13.41
CA SER A 124 11.13 13.43 14.53
C SER A 124 11.46 11.97 14.28
N CYS A 125 10.85 11.31 13.29
CA CYS A 125 10.97 9.86 13.13
C CYS A 125 11.43 9.38 11.74
N GLN A 126 11.82 10.28 10.83
CA GLN A 126 12.28 9.97 9.46
C GLN A 126 11.40 8.93 8.75
N VAL A 127 10.08 8.99 8.98
CA VAL A 127 9.22 7.88 8.58
C VAL A 127 8.91 7.94 7.09
N SER A 128 8.78 6.76 6.48
CA SER A 128 8.45 6.66 5.06
C SER A 128 7.11 7.33 4.75
N HIS A 129 7.01 7.93 3.57
CA HIS A 129 5.79 8.59 3.11
C HIS A 129 4.56 7.65 3.13
N GLY A 130 4.77 6.36 2.84
CA GLY A 130 3.70 5.35 2.90
C GLY A 130 3.12 5.18 4.30
N TYR A 131 3.97 5.14 5.32
CA TYR A 131 3.51 5.01 6.70
C TYR A 131 2.76 6.25 7.19
N LEU A 132 3.22 7.46 6.83
CA LEU A 132 2.48 8.70 7.14
C LEU A 132 1.09 8.72 6.50
N MET A 133 0.95 8.19 5.28
CA MET A 133 -0.35 8.06 4.62
C MET A 133 -1.27 7.05 5.31
N GLU A 134 -0.73 5.97 5.84
CA GLU A 134 -1.52 5.02 6.65
C GLU A 134 -2.03 5.67 7.95
N ILE A 135 -1.18 6.42 8.63
CA ILE A 135 -1.58 7.17 9.83
C ILE A 135 -2.66 8.18 9.49
N ARG A 136 -2.46 8.98 8.45
CA ARG A 136 -3.43 9.97 7.98
C ARG A 136 -4.80 9.34 7.70
N ARG A 137 -4.84 8.17 7.05
CA ARG A 137 -6.10 7.45 6.77
C ARG A 137 -6.87 7.08 8.04
N ILE A 138 -6.16 6.67 9.09
CA ILE A 138 -6.78 6.34 10.37
C ILE A 138 -7.26 7.59 11.08
N LEU A 139 -6.46 8.65 11.10
CA LEU A 139 -6.83 9.93 11.71
C LEU A 139 -8.05 10.57 11.05
N VAL A 140 -8.17 10.49 9.73
CA VAL A 140 -9.37 10.93 9.00
C VAL A 140 -10.61 10.16 9.45
N ARG A 141 -10.52 8.84 9.56
CA ARG A 141 -11.64 8.02 10.05
C ARG A 141 -11.97 8.31 11.50
N PHE A 142 -10.95 8.52 12.32
CA PHE A 142 -11.12 8.86 13.73
C PHE A 142 -11.79 10.21 13.90
N ASN A 143 -11.38 11.24 13.15
CA ASN A 143 -12.01 12.55 13.18
C ASN A 143 -13.48 12.48 12.74
N ALA A 144 -13.78 11.73 11.66
CA ALA A 144 -15.15 11.52 11.21
C ALA A 144 -15.99 10.80 12.28
N TYR A 145 -15.43 9.81 12.98
CA TYR A 145 -16.08 9.14 14.10
C TYR A 145 -16.42 10.12 15.23
N LEU A 146 -15.45 10.95 15.65
CA LEU A 146 -15.69 11.96 16.69
C LEU A 146 -16.77 12.96 16.29
N GLN A 147 -16.78 13.41 15.04
CA GLN A 147 -17.81 14.31 14.51
C GLN A 147 -19.20 13.67 14.51
N ASN A 148 -19.31 12.44 14.03
CA ASN A 148 -20.59 11.71 13.98
C ASN A 148 -21.18 11.46 15.37
N HIS A 149 -20.32 11.26 16.37
CA HIS A 149 -20.73 11.03 17.75
C HIS A 149 -20.75 12.30 18.61
N GLN A 150 -20.45 13.48 18.02
CA GLN A 150 -20.35 14.77 18.71
C GLN A 150 -19.43 14.74 19.94
N ILE A 151 -18.31 14.00 19.83
CA ILE A 151 -17.33 13.86 20.91
C ILE A 151 -16.21 14.87 20.69
N GLU A 152 -16.04 15.78 21.65
CA GLU A 152 -14.88 16.65 21.68
C GLU A 152 -13.61 15.88 22.08
N ILE A 153 -12.46 16.30 21.54
CA ILE A 153 -11.15 15.71 21.89
C ILE A 153 -10.90 15.80 23.41
N THR A 154 -11.32 16.89 24.04
CA THR A 154 -11.19 17.15 25.49
C THR A 154 -12.02 16.19 26.36
N ALA A 155 -13.12 15.66 25.81
CA ALA A 155 -14.07 14.76 26.49
C ALA A 155 -13.82 13.28 26.17
N LEU A 156 -12.73 12.97 25.46
CA LEU A 156 -12.44 11.62 24.99
C LEU A 156 -12.26 10.63 26.16
N LYS A 157 -12.90 9.47 26.04
CA LYS A 157 -12.84 8.34 26.99
C LYS A 157 -12.34 7.09 26.30
N ILE A 158 -11.83 6.14 27.08
CA ILE A 158 -11.38 4.85 26.54
C ILE A 158 -12.50 4.07 25.84
N GLU A 159 -13.73 4.15 26.35
CA GLU A 159 -14.90 3.50 25.74
C GLU A 159 -15.12 3.94 24.29
N HIS A 160 -14.91 5.23 24.00
CA HIS A 160 -15.01 5.77 22.63
C HIS A 160 -13.92 5.22 21.72
N LEU A 161 -12.72 4.99 22.26
CA LEU A 161 -11.60 4.40 21.52
C LEU A 161 -11.82 2.91 21.25
N ASP A 162 -12.35 2.17 22.23
CA ASP A 162 -12.67 0.75 22.07
C ASP A 162 -13.81 0.54 21.07
N ALA A 163 -14.85 1.38 21.13
CA ALA A 163 -15.95 1.38 20.17
C ALA A 163 -15.45 1.68 18.74
N PHE A 164 -14.64 2.73 18.56
CA PHE A 164 -14.01 3.03 17.28
C PHE A 164 -13.17 1.86 16.75
N MET A 165 -12.36 1.23 17.61
CA MET A 165 -11.55 0.08 17.22
C MET A 165 -12.39 -1.16 16.87
N ALA A 166 -13.60 -1.28 17.41
CA ALA A 166 -14.53 -2.37 17.12
C ALA A 166 -15.16 -2.27 15.72
N GLU A 167 -15.24 -1.06 15.13
CA GLU A 167 -15.76 -0.87 13.75
C GLU A 167 -14.90 -1.58 12.69
N PHE A 168 -13.62 -1.81 12.98
CA PHE A 168 -12.69 -2.42 12.03
C PHE A 168 -12.82 -3.96 12.02
N LYS A 169 -13.50 -4.49 10.99
CA LYS A 169 -13.50 -5.92 10.63
C LYS A 169 -12.21 -6.32 9.88
N VAL A 170 -11.06 -6.22 10.55
CA VAL A 170 -9.72 -6.51 9.99
C VAL A 170 -8.98 -7.57 10.80
N ALA A 171 -7.93 -8.15 10.22
CA ALA A 171 -7.05 -9.11 10.88
C ALA A 171 -6.41 -8.54 12.16
N LYS A 172 -6.07 -9.41 13.13
CA LYS A 172 -5.49 -9.03 14.42
C LYS A 172 -4.20 -8.20 14.28
N THR A 173 -3.35 -8.56 13.31
CA THR A 173 -2.09 -7.84 13.01
C THR A 173 -2.36 -6.42 12.53
N THR A 174 -3.29 -6.24 11.59
CA THR A 174 -3.72 -4.93 11.09
C THR A 174 -4.35 -4.09 12.20
N ARG A 175 -5.22 -4.69 13.02
CA ARG A 175 -5.83 -4.02 14.17
C ARG A 175 -4.77 -3.56 15.20
N SER A 176 -3.73 -4.36 15.41
CA SER A 176 -2.60 -4.00 16.28
C SER A 176 -1.85 -2.79 15.73
N LEU A 177 -1.57 -2.76 14.43
CA LEU A 177 -0.93 -1.62 13.77
C LEU A 177 -1.76 -0.33 13.95
N TYR A 178 -3.08 -0.41 13.75
CA TYR A 178 -3.97 0.74 13.93
C TYR A 178 -3.96 1.25 15.36
N ARG A 179 -3.94 0.34 16.35
CA ARG A 179 -3.78 0.71 17.77
C ARG A 179 -2.46 1.43 18.02
N CYS A 180 -1.35 0.93 17.49
CA CYS A 180 -0.04 1.56 17.65
C CYS A 180 -0.02 2.99 17.08
N GLN A 181 -0.62 3.18 15.90
CA GLN A 181 -0.71 4.49 15.24
C GLN A 181 -1.58 5.47 16.04
N LEU A 182 -2.77 5.02 16.49
CA LEU A 182 -3.66 5.82 17.33
C LEU A 182 -3.02 6.17 18.68
N ARG A 183 -2.28 5.23 19.28
CA ARG A 183 -1.52 5.47 20.53
C ARG A 183 -0.48 6.57 20.36
N GLY A 184 0.21 6.60 19.23
CA GLY A 184 1.17 7.66 18.91
C GLY A 184 0.51 9.04 18.91
N PHE A 185 -0.66 9.14 18.28
CA PHE A 185 -1.44 10.37 18.23
C PHE A 185 -1.97 10.79 19.61
N LEU A 186 -2.55 9.87 20.39
CA LEU A 186 -3.05 10.18 21.74
C LEU A 186 -1.93 10.66 22.68
N ARG A 187 -0.74 10.08 22.56
CA ARG A 187 0.43 10.53 23.33
C ARG A 187 0.85 11.95 22.93
N TYR A 188 0.74 12.29 21.65
CA TYR A 188 0.99 13.66 21.18
C TYR A 188 -0.05 14.63 21.75
N LEU A 189 -1.35 14.29 21.68
CA LEU A 189 -2.42 15.11 22.25
C LEU A 189 -2.27 15.34 23.76
N TYR A 190 -1.78 14.35 24.50
CA TYR A 190 -1.48 14.50 25.93
C TYR A 190 -0.31 15.45 26.17
N ARG A 191 0.74 15.40 25.34
CA ARG A 191 1.89 16.32 25.42
C ARG A 191 1.49 17.77 25.12
N GLU A 192 0.63 17.97 24.11
CA GLU A 192 0.07 19.28 23.75
C GLU A 192 -1.01 19.77 24.75
N LYS A 193 -1.25 19.04 25.85
CA LYS A 193 -2.29 19.32 26.86
C LYS A 193 -3.72 19.43 26.30
N ALA A 194 -3.95 18.95 25.09
CA ALA A 194 -5.30 18.83 24.50
C ALA A 194 -6.13 17.74 25.20
N LEU A 195 -5.46 16.73 25.77
CA LEU A 195 -6.07 15.70 26.61
C LEU A 195 -5.71 15.90 28.08
N LYS A 196 -6.72 15.84 28.97
CA LYS A 196 -6.54 15.91 30.43
C LYS A 196 -5.92 14.64 31.02
N ARG A 197 -6.03 13.50 30.33
CA ARG A 197 -5.59 12.18 30.79
C ARG A 197 -4.84 11.46 29.69
N ASP A 198 -3.79 10.72 30.05
CA ASP A 198 -3.09 9.85 29.11
C ASP A 198 -3.95 8.63 28.76
N LEU A 199 -4.68 8.74 27.65
CA LEU A 199 -5.47 7.65 27.08
C LEU A 199 -4.60 6.67 26.28
N ALA A 200 -3.40 7.06 25.89
CA ALA A 200 -2.48 6.21 25.13
C ALA A 200 -2.00 5.05 26.00
N GLY A 201 -1.79 5.29 27.29
CA GLY A 201 -1.45 4.27 28.29
C GLY A 201 -2.58 3.29 28.60
N LEU A 202 -3.84 3.65 28.30
CA LEU A 202 -5.00 2.78 28.54
C LEU A 202 -5.37 1.94 27.32
N LEU A 203 -4.93 2.34 26.12
CA LEU A 203 -5.11 1.60 24.87
C LEU A 203 -4.12 0.41 24.76
N VAL A 204 -4.00 -0.37 25.84
CA VAL A 204 -3.18 -1.58 25.91
C VAL A 204 -3.96 -2.69 25.25
N GLY A 205 -3.56 -3.06 24.04
CA GLY A 205 -3.94 -4.38 23.51
C GLY A 205 -3.41 -5.45 24.47
N PRO A 206 -4.13 -6.58 24.68
CA PRO A 206 -3.64 -7.64 25.54
C PRO A 206 -2.19 -7.95 25.16
N PRO A 207 -1.23 -8.01 26.12
CA PRO A 207 0.13 -8.39 25.80
C PRO A 207 0.07 -9.69 25.02
N VAL A 208 0.54 -9.67 23.78
CA VAL A 208 0.68 -10.88 22.98
C VAL A 208 1.89 -11.60 23.55
N TYR A 209 1.72 -12.24 24.70
CA TYR A 209 2.53 -13.40 25.03
C TYR A 209 2.19 -14.41 23.95
N ALA A 210 3.08 -14.53 22.97
CA ALA A 210 3.04 -15.67 22.08
C ALA A 210 2.89 -16.92 22.97
N GLN A 211 1.80 -17.66 22.78
CA GLN A 211 1.61 -18.91 23.48
C GLN A 211 2.75 -19.84 23.11
N SER A 212 3.57 -20.18 24.09
CA SER A 212 4.00 -21.57 24.27
C SER A 212 4.28 -21.75 25.76
N LYS A 213 3.65 -22.77 26.34
CA LYS A 213 3.90 -23.29 27.70
C LYS A 213 5.39 -23.17 28.08
N PRO A 214 5.75 -22.87 29.33
CA PRO A 214 7.14 -22.99 29.76
C PRO A 214 7.61 -24.43 29.47
N PRO A 215 8.82 -24.63 28.90
CA PRO A 215 9.33 -25.97 28.71
C PRO A 215 9.42 -26.62 30.09
N ILE A 216 8.72 -27.74 30.26
CA ILE A 216 8.81 -28.54 31.48
C ILE A 216 10.25 -29.07 31.53
N VAL A 217 11.09 -28.42 32.33
CA VAL A 217 12.42 -28.92 32.65
C VAL A 217 12.23 -30.14 33.55
N ARG A 218 12.21 -31.35 32.96
CA ARG A 218 12.43 -32.57 33.73
C ARG A 218 13.93 -32.70 33.98
N ARG A 219 14.36 -32.39 35.20
CA ARG A 219 15.67 -32.80 35.70
C ARG A 219 15.66 -34.34 35.80
N LYS A 220 16.68 -34.97 35.21
CA LYS A 220 17.06 -36.36 35.51
C LYS A 220 17.79 -36.41 36.83
#